data_AF-A0A5N9GKE0-F1
#
_entry.id   AF-A0A5N9GKE0-F1
#
_cell.length_a   1.000
_cell.length_b   1.000
_cell.length_c   1.000
_cell.angle_alpha   90.00
_cell.angle_beta   90.00
_cell.angle_gamma   90.00
#
_symmetry.space_group_name_H-M   'P 1'
#
loop_
_entity.id
_entity.type
_entity.pdbx_description
1 polymer ?
#
loop_
_entity_poly.entity_id
_entity_poly.type
_entity_poly.pdbx_seq_one_letter_code
_entity_poly.pdbx_strand_id
1 'polypeptide(L)' 'MQELRVTSLGVDKTSGTPVVILKEKGGERLLPIWIGPGEASAIAME' A
#
# COMPACT_ATOMS: atom_id res chain seq x y z
N MET A 1 -18.74 5.67 -2.06
CA MET A 1 -17.28 5.65 -1.79
C MET A 1 -17.06 4.75 -0.58
N GLN A 2 -16.07 3.86 -0.64
CA GLN A 2 -15.72 2.98 0.48
C GLN A 2 -14.44 3.50 1.14
N GLU A 3 -14.43 3.56 2.47
CA GLU A 3 -13.26 3.99 3.24
C GLU A 3 -12.21 2.88 3.31
N LEU A 4 -10.97 3.21 2.98
CA LEU A 4 -9.82 2.31 3.02
C LEU A 4 -8.84 2.75 4.13
N ARG A 5 -8.03 1.80 4.60
CA ARG A 5 -6.90 2.04 5.51
C ARG A 5 -5.64 1.37 4.98
N VAL A 6 -4.50 2.02 5.17
CA VAL A 6 -3.19 1.41 4.93
C VAL A 6 -2.98 0.31 5.96
N THR A 7 -2.73 -0.91 5.50
CA THR A 7 -2.43 -2.06 6.37
C THR A 7 -0.98 -2.48 6.32
N SER A 8 -0.31 -2.31 5.19
CA SER A 8 1.11 -2.61 5.06
C SER A 8 1.75 -1.89 3.87
N LEU A 9 3.06 -1.67 3.99
CA LEU A 9 3.95 -1.25 2.91
C LEU A 9 4.95 -2.38 2.67
N GLY A 10 5.18 -2.74 1.42
CA GLY A 10 6.13 -3.78 1.03
C GLY A 10 6.77 -3.50 -0.31
N VAL A 11 7.50 -4.49 -0.82
CA VAL A 11 8.16 -4.44 -2.14
C VAL A 11 7.73 -5.66 -2.93
N ASP A 12 7.27 -5.44 -4.17
CA ASP A 12 6.96 -6.50 -5.10
C ASP A 12 8.24 -7.24 -5.51
N LYS A 13 8.27 -8.57 -5.35
CA LYS A 13 9.48 -9.38 -5.56
C LYS A 13 9.89 -9.49 -7.03
N THR A 14 8.97 -9.28 -7.96
CA THR A 14 9.22 -9.42 -9.39
C THR A 14 9.82 -8.15 -9.97
N SER A 15 9.28 -6.99 -9.58
CA SER A 15 9.66 -5.69 -10.13
C SER A 15 10.57 -4.88 -9.23
N GLY A 16 10.68 -5.22 -7.94
CA GLY A 16 11.36 -4.39 -6.93
C GLY A 16 10.61 -3.09 -6.62
N THR A 17 9.39 -2.94 -7.12
CA THR A 17 8.60 -1.71 -6.94
C THR A 17 7.90 -1.72 -5.58
N PRO A 18 7.89 -0.59 -4.84
CA PRO A 18 7.11 -0.49 -3.62
C PRO A 18 5.61 -0.66 -3.86
N VAL A 19 4.95 -1.34 -2.94
CA VAL A 19 3.51 -1.60 -2.97
C VAL A 19 2.89 -1.34 -1.61
N VAL A 20 1.80 -0.57 -1.61
CA VAL A 20 0.97 -0.34 -0.43
C VAL A 20 -0.26 -1.22 -0.52
N ILE A 21 -0.57 -1.91 0.56
CA ILE A 21 -1.79 -2.69 0.69
C ILE A 21 -2.80 -1.87 1.49
N LEU A 22 -3.93 -1.60 0.85
CA LEU A 22 -5.09 -0.98 1.48
C LEU A 22 -6.14 -2.04 1.81
N LYS A 23 -6.78 -1.93 2.98
CA LYS A 23 -7.92 -2.77 3.37
C LYS A 23 -9.18 -1.95 3.52
N GLU A 24 -10.32 -2.50 3.07
CA GLU A 24 -11.64 -1.91 3.30
C GLU A 24 -12.00 -1.89 4.79
N LYS A 25 -12.49 -0.75 5.26
CA LYS A 25 -12.96 -0.62 6.64
C LYS A 25 -14.27 -1.41 6.80
N GLY A 26 -14.19 -2.55 7.49
CA GLY A 26 -15.33 -3.45 7.74
C GLY A 26 -15.49 -4.60 6.74
N GLY A 27 -14.53 -4.80 5.83
CA GLY A 27 -14.52 -5.91 4.88
C GLY A 27 -13.14 -6.58 4.78
N GLU A 28 -13.06 -7.63 3.97
CA GLU A 28 -11.81 -8.39 3.75
C GLU A 28 -11.12 -8.06 2.41
N ARG A 29 -11.69 -7.11 1.64
CA ARG A 29 -11.11 -6.72 0.36
C ARG A 29 -9.80 -5.97 0.59
N LEU A 30 -8.77 -6.43 -0.12
CA LEU A 30 -7.47 -5.78 -0.22
C LEU A 30 -7.30 -5.13 -1.59
N LEU A 31 -6.70 -3.96 -1.60
CA LEU A 31 -6.35 -3.23 -2.82
C LEU A 31 -4.85 -2.92 -2.79
N PRO A 32 -4.04 -3.59 -3.64
CA PRO A 32 -2.65 -3.23 -3.83
C PRO A 32 -2.53 -1.98 -4.72
N ILE A 33 -1.65 -1.05 -4.33
CA ILE A 33 -1.29 0.12 -5.14
C ILE A 33 0.23 0.19 -5.22
N TRP A 34 0.77 0.17 -6.45
CA TRP A 34 2.18 0.41 -6.70
C TRP A 34 2.47 1.89 -6.66
N ILE A 35 3.50 2.26 -5.91
CA ILE A 35 3.90 3.66 -5.69
C ILE A 35 5.37 3.84 -6.03
N GLY A 36 5.78 5.09 -6.21
CA GLY A 36 7.17 5.43 -6.47
C GLY A 36 8.06 5.26 -5.23
N PRO A 37 9.39 5.10 -5.39
CA PRO A 37 10.33 5.03 -4.27
C PRO A 37 10.25 6.23 -3.32
N GLY A 38 10.07 7.45 -3.86
CA GLY A 38 9.95 8.66 -3.05
C GLY A 38 8.68 8.70 -2.19
N GLU A 39 7.54 8.23 -2.74
CA GLU A 39 6.28 8.10 -2.01
C GLU A 39 6.40 7.03 -0.92
N ALA A 40 7.04 5.90 -1.23
CA ALA A 40 7.28 4.83 -0.28
C ALA A 40 8.16 5.29 0.89
N SER A 41 9.23 6.05 0.61
CA SER A 41 10.05 6.66 1.65
C SER A 41 9.27 7.65 2.51
N ALA A 42 8.44 8.51 1.90
CA ALA A 42 7.63 9.46 2.66
C ALA A 42 6.65 8.77 3.63
N ILE A 43 5.99 7.70 3.17
CA ILE A 43 5.07 6.90 4.00
C ILE A 43 5.82 6.13 5.09
N ALA A 44 7.01 5.60 4.79
CA ALA A 44 7.81 4.84 5.76
C ALA A 44 8.43 5.73 6.86
N MET A 45 8.51 7.04 6.63
CA MET A 45 9.06 8.01 7.57
C MET A 45 8.01 8.67 8.47
N GLU A 46 6.73 8.39 8.25
CA GLU A 46 5.59 8.84 9.07
C GLU A 46 5.27 7.82 10.17
#